data_AF-A0A8X7SEY6-F1
#
_entry.id   AF-A0A8X7SEY6-F1
#
_cell.length_a   1.000
_cell.length_b   1.000
_cell.length_c   1.000
_cell.angle_alpha   90.00
_cell.angle_beta   90.00
_cell.angle_gamma   90.00
#
_symmetry.space_group_name_H-M   'P 1'
#
loop_
_entity.id
_entity.type
_entity.pdbx_description
1 polymer ?
#
loop_
_entity_poly.entity_id
_entity_poly.type
_entity_poly.pdbx_seq_one_letter_code
_entity_poly.pdbx_strand_id
1 'polypeptide(L)'
;MNPVEQKIKALLTNLPKIWKLEEQVTGKDLGFGKFQFDFEKDEDIEGVLRLQPYHFDYWMIALARWQPKRSPLYPSEIPFWVRVLGVPSEFRTVPKL
;
A
#
# COMPACT_ATOMS: atom_id res chain seq x y z
N MET A 1 -9.01 4.10 -8.66
CA MET A 1 -8.91 4.96 -7.45
C MET A 1 -9.54 6.31 -7.78
N ASN A 2 -10.12 7.02 -6.80
CA ASN A 2 -10.79 8.31 -7.02
C ASN A 2 -9.78 9.48 -6.87
N PRO A 3 -9.33 10.11 -7.97
CA PRO A 3 -8.23 11.09 -7.90
C PRO A 3 -8.63 12.40 -7.19
N VAL A 4 -9.92 12.75 -7.18
CA VAL A 4 -10.42 13.99 -6.57
C VAL A 4 -10.33 13.94 -5.04
N GLU A 5 -10.46 12.75 -4.47
CA GLU A 5 -10.42 12.52 -3.01
C GLU A 5 -9.00 12.19 -2.50
N GLN A 6 -8.03 11.99 -3.40
CA GLN A 6 -6.66 11.62 -3.02
C GLN A 6 -5.88 12.82 -2.50
N LYS A 7 -5.85 12.99 -1.18
CA LYS A 7 -5.06 14.02 -0.50
C LYS A 7 -3.58 13.62 -0.39
N ILE A 8 -2.87 13.58 -1.53
CA ILE A 8 -1.46 13.12 -1.61
C ILE A 8 -0.55 13.87 -0.62
N LYS A 9 -0.69 15.20 -0.49
CA LYS A 9 0.10 15.98 0.47
C LYS A 9 -0.10 15.49 1.91
N ALA A 10 -1.34 15.22 2.31
CA ALA A 10 -1.64 14.71 3.63
C ALA A 10 -1.11 13.28 3.81
N LEU A 11 -1.20 12.44 2.78
CA LEU A 11 -0.62 11.09 2.77
C LEU A 11 0.90 11.15 3.00
N LEU A 12 1.62 11.99 2.25
CA LEU A 12 3.07 12.16 2.37
C LEU A 12 3.51 12.63 3.76
N THR A 13 2.71 13.46 4.43
CA THR A 13 3.01 13.94 5.79
C THR A 13 2.68 12.90 6.88
N ASN A 14 1.67 12.06 6.68
CA ASN A 14 1.18 11.18 7.74
C ASN A 14 1.76 9.75 7.68
N LEU A 15 2.09 9.22 6.50
CA LEU A 15 2.65 7.87 6.40
C LEU A 15 3.97 7.69 7.16
N PRO A 16 4.96 8.61 7.10
CA PRO A 16 6.17 8.51 7.90
C PRO A 16 5.90 8.40 9.41
N LYS A 17 4.88 9.11 9.90
CA LYS A 17 4.44 9.03 11.31
C LYS A 17 3.82 7.67 11.66
N ILE A 18 3.01 7.13 10.75
CA ILE A 18 2.41 5.80 10.91
C ILE A 18 3.50 4.72 10.96
N TRP A 19 4.55 4.85 10.15
CA TRP A 19 5.69 3.95 10.15
C TRP A 19 6.68 4.20 11.30
N LYS A 20 6.53 5.30 12.04
CA LYS A 20 7.47 5.77 13.08
C LYS A 20 8.88 6.02 12.55
N LEU A 21 8.93 6.54 11.32
CA LEU A 21 10.14 6.87 10.58
C LEU A 21 10.14 8.34 10.18
N GLU A 22 9.61 9.20 11.06
CA GLU A 22 9.75 10.65 10.91
C GLU A 22 11.23 11.01 10.73
N GLU A 23 11.48 12.01 9.88
CA GLU A 23 12.82 12.53 9.54
C GLU A 23 13.74 11.56 8.78
N GLN A 24 13.49 10.24 8.82
CA GLN A 24 14.26 9.20 8.12
C GLN A 24 13.72 8.87 6.72
N VAL A 25 12.54 9.41 6.39
CA VAL A 25 11.85 9.15 5.12
C VAL A 25 11.40 10.46 4.49
N THR A 26 11.78 10.68 3.24
CA THR A 26 11.35 11.83 2.45
C THR A 26 10.32 11.42 1.42
N GLY A 27 9.16 12.07 1.44
CA GLY A 27 8.08 11.83 0.49
C GLY A 27 8.05 12.84 -0.66
N LYS A 28 7.79 12.36 -1.88
CA LYS A 28 7.64 13.18 -3.09
C LYS A 28 6.35 12.85 -3.83
N ASP A 29 5.61 13.90 -4.21
CA ASP A 29 4.47 13.79 -5.12
C ASP A 29 4.99 13.65 -6.56
N LEU A 30 4.55 12.59 -7.26
CA LEU A 30 4.89 12.34 -8.66
C LEU A 30 3.74 12.71 -9.61
N GLY A 31 2.62 13.19 -9.07
CA GLY A 31 1.40 13.49 -9.81
C GLY A 31 0.58 12.25 -10.17
N PHE A 32 -0.63 12.46 -10.68
CA PHE A 32 -1.53 11.40 -11.15
C PHE A 32 -1.80 10.30 -10.12
N GLY A 33 -1.88 10.66 -8.83
CA GLY A 33 -2.09 9.73 -7.73
C GLY A 33 -0.87 8.87 -7.38
N LYS A 34 0.31 9.18 -7.93
CA LYS A 34 1.57 8.52 -7.63
C LYS A 34 2.42 9.35 -6.69
N PHE A 35 3.19 8.65 -5.88
CA PHE A 35 4.12 9.25 -4.93
C PHE A 35 5.32 8.31 -4.75
N GLN A 36 6.40 8.83 -4.22
CA GLN A 36 7.61 8.09 -3.90
C GLN A 36 8.07 8.44 -2.49
N PHE A 37 8.60 7.45 -1.79
CA PHE A 37 9.29 7.64 -0.53
C PHE A 37 10.73 7.17 -0.68
N ASP A 38 11.66 8.05 -0.34
CA ASP A 38 13.07 7.78 -0.27
C ASP A 38 13.43 7.49 1.18
N PHE A 39 14.01 6.30 1.42
CA PHE A 39 14.41 5.80 2.74
C PHE A 39 15.93 5.82 2.85
N GLU A 40 16.45 6.08 4.05
CA GLU A 40 17.89 6.02 4.31
C GLU A 40 18.44 4.58 4.40
N LYS A 41 17.62 3.65 4.89
CA LYS A 41 18.01 2.25 5.12
C LYS A 41 17.09 1.29 4.38
N ASP A 42 17.70 0.25 3.81
CA ASP A 42 16.96 -0.83 3.15
C ASP A 42 16.06 -1.61 4.12
N GLU A 43 16.49 -1.76 5.38
CA GLU A 43 15.73 -2.46 6.43
C GLU A 43 14.38 -1.78 6.71
N ASP A 44 14.31 -0.45 6.62
CA ASP A 44 13.09 0.32 6.82
C ASP A 44 12.11 0.13 5.66
N ILE A 45 12.61 0.03 4.43
CA ILE A 45 11.81 -0.34 3.25
C ILE A 45 11.19 -1.72 3.48
N GLU A 46 11.98 -2.69 3.89
CA GLU A 46 11.52 -4.06 4.14
C GLU A 46 10.48 -4.11 5.27
N GLY A 47 10.71 -3.38 6.35
CA GLY A 47 9.78 -3.24 7.47
C GLY A 47 8.43 -2.67 7.04
N VAL A 48 8.43 -1.56 6.28
CA VAL A 48 7.22 -0.95 5.74
C VAL A 48 6.48 -1.91 4.81
N LEU A 49 7.18 -2.55 3.86
CA LEU A 49 6.55 -3.44 2.90
C LEU A 49 5.96 -4.69 3.55
N ARG A 50 6.58 -5.22 4.62
CA ARG A 50 6.11 -6.40 5.36
C ARG A 50 4.79 -6.16 6.11
N LEU A 51 4.51 -4.92 6.51
CA LEU A 51 3.31 -4.53 7.26
C LEU A 51 2.12 -4.15 6.37
N GLN A 52 2.26 -4.27 5.04
CA GLN A 52 1.16 -4.08 4.10
C GLN A 52 -0.02 -5.05 4.36
N PRO A 53 -1.26 -4.68 3.96
CA PRO A 53 -1.62 -3.49 3.18
C PRO A 53 -1.85 -2.22 4.03
N TYR A 54 -1.66 -1.05 3.42
CA TYR A 54 -2.00 0.23 4.03
C TYR A 54 -3.23 0.85 3.40
N HIS A 55 -3.87 1.74 4.17
CA HIS A 55 -4.89 2.64 3.70
C HIS A 55 -4.65 4.05 4.25
N PHE A 56 -5.17 5.05 3.56
CA PHE A 56 -5.23 6.44 4.02
C PHE A 56 -6.50 7.09 3.50
N ASP A 57 -7.23 7.77 4.38
CA ASP A 57 -8.49 8.45 4.06
C ASP A 57 -9.47 7.55 3.28
N TYR A 58 -9.68 6.33 3.79
CA TYR A 58 -10.54 5.28 3.19
C TYR A 58 -10.05 4.69 1.85
N TRP A 59 -8.86 5.06 1.38
CA TRP A 59 -8.28 4.52 0.14
C TRP A 59 -7.13 3.55 0.42
N MET A 60 -7.17 2.38 -0.21
CA MET A 60 -6.07 1.43 -0.18
C MET A 60 -4.87 1.96 -0.95
N ILE A 61 -3.68 1.70 -0.42
CA ILE A 61 -2.41 2.17 -0.98
C ILE A 61 -1.61 0.97 -1.49
N ALA A 62 -1.21 1.02 -2.75
CA ALA A 62 -0.26 0.08 -3.32
C ALA A 62 1.17 0.59 -3.12
N LEU A 63 1.99 -0.17 -2.37
CA LEU A 63 3.40 0.14 -2.16
C LEU A 63 4.27 -0.99 -2.71
N ALA A 64 5.35 -0.62 -3.37
CA ALA A 64 6.35 -1.57 -3.82
C ALA A 64 7.73 -0.91 -3.83
N ARG A 65 8.77 -1.74 -3.66
CA ARG A 65 10.15 -1.28 -3.85
C ARG A 65 10.32 -0.84 -5.31
N TRP A 66 10.88 0.35 -5.51
CA TRP A 66 11.16 0.89 -6.84
C TRP A 66 12.17 -0.02 -7.57
N GLN A 67 11.94 -0.23 -8.86
CA GLN A 67 12.83 -1.00 -9.73
C GLN A 67 12.92 -0.35 -11.12
N PRO A 68 14.08 -0.37 -11.77
CA PRO A 68 14.21 0.11 -13.14
C PRO A 68 13.37 -0.75 -14.10
N LYS A 69 12.85 -0.12 -15.16
CA LYS A 69 12.15 -0.78 -16.29
C LYS A 69 10.82 -1.50 -15.96
N ARG A 70 10.13 -1.11 -14.88
CA ARG A 70 8.75 -1.58 -14.60
C ARG A 70 7.73 -0.91 -15.53
N SER A 71 6.58 -1.56 -15.71
CA SER A 71 5.42 -0.97 -16.39
C SER A 71 5.06 0.38 -15.76
N PRO A 72 4.63 1.39 -16.55
CA PRO A 72 4.10 2.65 -16.02
C PRO A 72 2.92 2.48 -15.06
N LEU A 73 2.25 1.32 -15.07
CA LEU A 73 1.14 0.99 -14.18
C LEU A 73 1.59 0.38 -12.86
N TYR A 74 2.88 0.05 -12.69
CA TYR A 74 3.38 -0.59 -11.48
C TYR A 74 3.58 0.44 -10.34
N PRO A 75 3.26 0.07 -9.07
CA PRO A 75 2.47 -1.10 -8.68
C PRO A 75 0.96 -0.89 -8.92
N SER A 76 0.29 -1.89 -9.51
CA SER A 76 -1.16 -1.84 -9.81
C SER A 76 -1.98 -2.80 -8.95
N GLU A 77 -1.34 -3.60 -8.09
CA GLU A 77 -1.96 -4.68 -7.33
C GLU A 77 -1.59 -4.56 -5.85
N ILE A 78 -2.51 -4.96 -4.97
CA ILE A 78 -2.32 -5.01 -3.52
C ILE A 78 -2.69 -6.43 -3.08
N PRO A 79 -1.73 -7.30 -2.71
CA PRO A 79 -2.04 -8.61 -2.20
C PRO A 79 -2.52 -8.51 -0.74
N PHE A 80 -3.68 -9.08 -0.43
CA PHE A 80 -4.18 -9.18 0.95
C PHE A 80 -5.02 -10.44 1.14
N TRP A 81 -5.07 -10.93 2.37
CA TRP A 81 -5.90 -12.08 2.75
C TRP A 81 -7.29 -11.61 3.11
N VAL A 82 -8.30 -12.25 2.54
CA VAL A 82 -9.70 -12.07 2.91
C VAL A 82 -10.21 -13.33 3.59
N ARG A 83 -10.98 -13.15 4.67
CA ARG A 83 -11.77 -14.21 5.27
C ARG A 83 -13.24 -13.91 5.01
N VAL A 84 -13.87 -14.72 4.18
CA VAL A 84 -15.31 -14.62 3.94
C VAL A 84 -16.04 -15.32 5.09
N LEU A 85 -16.91 -14.58 5.76
CA LEU A 85 -17.75 -15.09 6.86
C LEU A 85 -19.20 -15.21 6.40
N GLY A 86 -19.95 -16.11 7.04
CA GLY A 86 -21.39 -16.23 6.78
C GLY A 86 -21.76 -16.86 5.44
N VAL A 87 -20.84 -17.56 4.77
CA VAL A 87 -21.16 -18.31 3.54
C VAL A 87 -22.22 -19.37 3.88
N PRO A 88 -23.42 -19.35 3.25
CA PRO A 88 -24.46 -20.35 3.48
C PRO A 88 -23.96 -21.76 3.17
N SER A 89 -24.49 -22.76 3.88
CA SER A 89 -24.01 -24.15 3.80
C SER A 89 -24.03 -24.71 2.39
N GLU A 90 -25.05 -24.37 1.61
CA GLU A 90 -25.26 -24.80 0.23
C GLU A 90 -24.19 -24.30 -0.74
N PHE A 91 -23.43 -23.26 -0.39
CA PHE A 91 -22.33 -22.71 -1.20
C PHE A 91 -20.94 -23.10 -0.70
N ARG A 92 -20.84 -23.91 0.36
CA ARG A 92 -19.54 -24.37 0.87
C ARG A 92 -19.04 -25.53 0.03
N THR A 93 -17.76 -25.51 -0.34
CA THR A 93 -17.12 -26.67 -0.95
C THR A 93 -17.04 -27.80 0.06
N VAL A 94 -17.35 -29.02 -0.38
CA VAL A 94 -17.14 -30.22 0.43
C VAL A 94 -15.62 -30.35 0.70
N PRO A 95 -15.17 -30.59 1.94
CA PRO A 95 -13.77 -30.82 2.22
C PRO A 95 -13.25 -31.95 1.32
N LYS A 96 -12.20 -31.69 0.54
CA LYS A 96 -11.49 -32.77 -0.15
C LYS A 96 -10.65 -33.52 0.89
N LEU A 97 -10.97 -34.80 1.09
CA LEU A 97 -10.18 -35.76 1.85
C LEU A 97 -8.81 -35.98 1.22
#